data_AF-A0A7W5FID9-F1
#
_entry.id   AF-A0A7W5FID9-F1
#
_cell.length_a   1.000
_cell.length_b   1.000
_cell.length_c   1.000
_cell.angle_alpha   90.00
_cell.angle_beta   90.00
_cell.angle_gamma   90.00
#
_symmetry.space_group_name_H-M   'P 1'
#
loop_
_entity.id
_entity.type
_entity.pdbx_description
1 polymer ?
#
loop_
_entity_poly.entity_id
_entity_poly.type
_entity_poly.pdbx_seq_one_letter_code
_entity_poly.pdbx_strand_id
1 'polypeptide(L)'
;MNVSFQAPLAGQLYGRVDFNHNTGEEYSRPTTEGVTLDDANVMTSKVALDPAVEAAVGPLHKPVLDIDLPVQVIPSSTEGHNHLIIDKPMTWEKYQRLLDALADCGVIESGYRNASIARGYTAVRLPWVKKKHQPEPVPMTPDTVDTDPESF
;
A
#
# COMPACT_ATOMS: atom_id res chain seq x y z
N MET A 1 18.95 -11.02 -28.44
CA MET A 1 18.76 -11.30 -26.99
C MET A 1 17.26 -11.32 -26.77
N ASN A 2 16.68 -12.43 -26.29
CA ASN A 2 15.27 -12.45 -25.92
C ASN A 2 15.16 -11.75 -24.56
N VAL A 3 14.53 -10.57 -24.52
CA VAL A 3 14.16 -9.93 -23.27
C VAL A 3 12.88 -10.61 -22.81
N SER A 4 12.95 -11.40 -21.74
CA SER A 4 11.76 -11.94 -21.09
C SER A 4 11.10 -10.81 -20.31
N PHE A 5 9.90 -10.40 -20.70
CA PHE A 5 9.13 -9.42 -19.92
C PHE A 5 8.55 -10.11 -18.69
N GLN A 6 8.77 -9.53 -17.50
CA GLN A 6 8.13 -9.96 -16.26
C GLN A 6 7.02 -8.97 -15.91
N ALA A 7 5.82 -9.49 -15.63
CA ALA A 7 4.71 -8.70 -15.14
C ALA A 7 5.10 -7.95 -13.86
N PRO A 8 4.92 -6.62 -13.77
CA PRO A 8 5.23 -5.87 -12.55
C PRO A 8 4.40 -6.34 -11.34
N LEU A 9 3.17 -6.79 -11.58
CA LEU A 9 2.28 -7.31 -10.56
C LEU A 9 1.33 -8.35 -11.15
N ALA A 10 1.13 -9.45 -10.43
CA ALA A 10 0.30 -10.55 -10.90
C ALA A 10 -1.20 -10.17 -10.99
N GLY A 11 -1.89 -10.72 -11.99
CA GLY A 11 -3.34 -10.65 -12.12
C GLY A 11 -3.91 -9.31 -12.56
N GLN A 12 -3.10 -8.38 -13.09
CA GLN A 12 -3.61 -7.16 -13.72
C GLN A 12 -3.91 -7.38 -15.21
N LEU A 13 -4.88 -6.62 -15.72
CA LEU A 13 -5.14 -6.53 -17.15
C LEU A 13 -4.20 -5.52 -17.81
N TYR A 14 -3.73 -5.88 -19.01
CA TYR A 14 -2.93 -5.03 -19.86
C TYR A 14 -3.74 -4.48 -21.03
N GLY A 15 -3.29 -3.34 -21.54
CA GLY A 15 -3.89 -2.69 -22.70
C GLY A 15 -2.87 -2.34 -23.76
N ARG A 16 -3.38 -2.03 -24.94
CA ARG A 16 -2.62 -1.41 -26.03
C ARG A 16 -3.29 -0.09 -26.43
N VAL A 17 -2.51 0.98 -26.44
CA VAL A 17 -2.91 2.33 -26.87
C VAL A 17 -2.09 2.70 -28.10
N ASP A 18 -2.72 3.24 -29.15
CA ASP A 18 -1.97 3.86 -30.24
C ASP A 18 -1.62 5.31 -29.89
N PHE A 19 -0.41 5.53 -29.36
CA PHE A 19 0.08 6.86 -29.00
C PHE A 19 0.30 7.79 -30.21
N ASN A 20 0.32 7.26 -31.44
CA ASN A 20 0.51 8.08 -32.65
C ASN A 20 -0.81 8.65 -33.17
N HIS A 21 -1.96 8.19 -32.67
CA HIS A 21 -3.25 8.72 -33.05
C HIS A 21 -3.52 10.00 -32.25
N ASN A 22 -3.03 11.12 -32.78
CA ASN A 22 -3.06 12.43 -32.14
C ASN A 22 -4.48 13.03 -32.20
N THR A 23 -5.40 12.52 -31.39
CA THR A 23 -6.77 13.05 -31.25
C THR A 23 -6.89 14.18 -30.24
N GLY A 24 -5.79 14.57 -29.58
CA GLY A 24 -5.81 15.54 -28.48
C GLY A 24 -6.31 14.97 -27.14
N GLU A 25 -6.59 13.66 -27.09
CA GLU A 25 -6.99 12.93 -25.88
C GLU A 25 -5.83 12.04 -25.40
N GLU A 26 -4.78 12.66 -24.82
CA GLU A 26 -3.56 11.97 -24.34
C GLU A 26 -3.81 10.94 -23.21
N TYR A 27 -5.05 10.81 -22.73
CA TYR A 27 -5.50 9.80 -21.76
C TYR A 27 -6.70 8.98 -22.28
N SER A 28 -6.76 8.75 -23.59
CA SER A 28 -7.83 7.95 -24.19
C SER A 28 -7.79 6.49 -23.73
N ARG A 29 -8.96 5.84 -23.71
CA ARG A 29 -9.10 4.42 -23.34
C ARG A 29 -8.16 3.55 -24.20
N PRO A 30 -7.64 2.44 -23.67
CA PRO A 30 -6.91 1.47 -24.48
C PRO A 30 -7.69 1.13 -25.75
N THR A 31 -7.02 1.18 -26.89
CA THR A 31 -7.56 0.75 -28.18
C THR A 31 -7.96 -0.73 -28.11
N THR A 32 -7.23 -1.51 -27.30
CA THR A 32 -7.54 -2.90 -26.98
C THR A 32 -7.24 -3.19 -25.51
N GLU A 33 -8.18 -3.78 -24.77
CA GLU A 33 -7.98 -4.31 -23.41
C GLU A 33 -7.79 -5.84 -23.43
N GLY A 34 -7.15 -6.40 -22.40
CA GLY A 34 -6.99 -7.84 -22.23
C GLY A 34 -5.92 -8.45 -23.16
N VAL A 35 -4.96 -7.65 -23.60
CA VAL A 35 -3.84 -8.11 -24.43
C VAL A 35 -2.79 -8.86 -23.59
N THR A 36 -1.94 -9.63 -24.26
CA THR A 36 -0.81 -10.31 -23.61
C THR A 36 0.25 -9.30 -23.16
N LEU A 37 1.15 -9.70 -22.25
CA LEU A 37 2.25 -8.83 -21.80
C LEU A 37 3.17 -8.42 -22.96
N ASP A 38 3.38 -9.31 -23.94
CA ASP A 38 4.25 -9.05 -25.10
C ASP A 38 3.63 -8.04 -26.08
N ASP A 39 2.30 -7.96 -26.12
CA ASP A 39 1.56 -7.03 -26.98
C ASP A 39 1.14 -5.73 -26.29
N ALA A 40 1.30 -5.67 -24.97
CA ALA A 40 0.91 -4.53 -24.15
C ALA A 40 1.88 -3.36 -24.29
N ASN A 41 1.34 -2.14 -24.22
CA ASN A 41 2.15 -0.94 -24.00
C ASN A 41 1.62 -0.06 -22.84
N VAL A 42 0.53 -0.47 -22.19
CA VAL A 42 0.04 0.14 -20.95
C VAL A 42 -0.38 -0.94 -19.95
N MET A 43 -0.16 -0.66 -18.67
CA MET A 43 -0.71 -1.42 -17.55
C MET A 43 -1.96 -0.71 -17.03
N THR A 44 -3.01 -1.47 -16.72
CA THR A 44 -4.24 -0.90 -16.14
C THR A 44 -4.34 -1.19 -14.65
N SER A 45 -5.17 -0.43 -13.94
CA SER A 45 -5.50 -0.75 -12.55
C SER A 45 -6.42 -1.96 -12.41
N LYS A 46 -7.08 -2.41 -13.49
CA LYS A 46 -8.08 -3.50 -13.45
C LYS A 46 -7.42 -4.84 -13.11
N VAL A 47 -8.09 -5.61 -12.25
CA VAL A 47 -7.72 -6.99 -11.92
C VAL A 47 -8.46 -7.95 -12.85
N ALA A 48 -7.74 -8.92 -13.41
CA ALA A 48 -8.35 -10.03 -14.13
C ALA A 48 -9.05 -10.96 -13.14
N LEU A 49 -10.37 -11.06 -13.24
CA LEU A 49 -11.19 -11.91 -12.37
C LEU A 49 -11.89 -12.97 -13.21
N ASP A 50 -12.24 -14.09 -12.55
CA ASP A 50 -13.22 -15.01 -13.11
C ASP A 50 -14.58 -14.27 -13.25
N PRO A 51 -15.31 -14.42 -14.37
CA PRO A 51 -16.57 -13.70 -14.59
C PRO A 51 -17.61 -13.90 -13.50
N ALA A 52 -17.67 -15.08 -12.86
CA ALA A 52 -18.60 -15.32 -11.77
C ALA A 52 -18.20 -14.56 -10.49
N VAL A 53 -16.89 -14.41 -10.24
CA VAL A 53 -16.37 -13.60 -9.14
C VAL A 53 -16.64 -12.12 -9.40
N GLU A 54 -16.35 -11.63 -10.60
CA GLU A 54 -16.61 -10.23 -10.97
C GLU A 54 -18.10 -9.88 -10.87
N ALA A 55 -18.99 -10.78 -11.29
CA ALA A 55 -20.44 -10.56 -11.15
C ALA A 55 -20.90 -10.45 -9.67
N ALA A 56 -20.18 -11.10 -8.74
CA ALA A 56 -20.52 -11.10 -7.32
C ALA A 56 -19.97 -9.89 -6.57
N VAL A 57 -18.74 -9.45 -6.87
CA VAL A 57 -18.05 -8.39 -6.10
C VAL A 57 -17.84 -7.08 -6.88
N GLY A 58 -18.16 -7.08 -8.17
CA GLY A 58 -17.84 -5.99 -9.08
C GLY A 58 -16.37 -6.00 -9.55
N PRO A 59 -15.99 -5.04 -10.41
CA PRO A 59 -14.62 -4.91 -10.88
C PRO A 59 -13.69 -4.53 -9.72
N LEU A 60 -12.55 -5.22 -9.63
CA LEU A 60 -11.50 -4.89 -8.66
C LEU A 60 -10.35 -4.14 -9.30
N HIS A 61 -9.74 -3.27 -8.51
CA HIS A 61 -8.61 -2.44 -8.94
C HIS A 61 -7.43 -2.56 -7.98
N LYS A 62 -6.22 -2.56 -8.53
CA LYS A 62 -4.98 -2.27 -7.81
C LYS A 62 -4.54 -0.85 -8.18
N PRO A 63 -4.21 0.02 -7.22
CA PRO A 63 -3.79 1.38 -7.53
C PRO A 63 -2.58 1.38 -8.48
N VAL A 64 -2.76 2.03 -9.64
CA VAL A 64 -1.71 2.37 -10.60
C VAL A 64 -1.76 3.88 -10.70
N LEU A 65 -0.76 4.56 -10.15
CA LEU A 65 -0.72 6.00 -10.01
C LEU A 65 0.38 6.55 -10.90
N ASP A 66 0.02 7.50 -11.75
CA ASP A 66 0.97 8.33 -12.47
C ASP A 66 1.35 9.50 -11.55
N ILE A 67 2.59 9.54 -11.08
CA ILE A 67 3.06 10.53 -10.10
C ILE A 67 4.18 11.36 -10.74
N ASP A 68 3.84 12.60 -11.13
CA ASP A 68 4.76 13.58 -11.72
C ASP A 68 5.69 14.25 -10.69
N LEU A 69 6.00 13.55 -9.61
CA LEU A 69 6.79 14.05 -8.48
C LEU A 69 7.86 13.04 -8.11
N PRO A 70 9.01 13.47 -7.57
CA PRO A 70 10.00 12.53 -7.05
C PRO A 70 9.39 11.66 -5.94
N VAL A 71 9.52 10.34 -6.08
CA VAL A 71 9.05 9.37 -5.08
C VAL A 71 10.16 8.39 -4.70
N GLN A 72 10.14 7.95 -3.45
CA GLN A 72 10.98 6.85 -2.97
C GLN A 72 10.09 5.80 -2.33
N VAL A 73 10.30 4.54 -2.70
CA VAL A 73 9.75 3.38 -2.00
C VAL A 73 10.89 2.71 -1.28
N ILE A 74 10.87 2.80 0.05
CA ILE A 74 11.90 2.18 0.89
C ILE A 74 11.30 1.00 1.65
N PRO A 75 11.97 -0.16 1.68
CA PRO A 75 11.55 -1.26 2.55
C PRO A 75 11.52 -0.82 4.02
N SER A 76 10.49 -1.25 4.73
CA SER A 76 10.41 -1.10 6.18
C SER A 76 11.30 -2.11 6.88
N SER A 77 11.54 -1.92 8.18
CA SER A 77 12.16 -2.94 9.03
C SER A 77 11.25 -4.16 9.25
N THR A 78 9.96 -4.04 8.94
CA THR A 78 8.99 -5.14 8.95
C THR A 78 8.91 -5.73 7.55
N GLU A 79 9.16 -7.03 7.43
CA GLU A 79 9.13 -7.75 6.14
C GLU A 79 7.78 -7.59 5.44
N GLY A 80 7.82 -7.33 4.13
CA GLY A 80 6.62 -7.11 3.30
C GLY A 80 6.02 -5.71 3.38
N HIS A 81 6.50 -4.83 4.27
CA HIS A 81 6.03 -3.45 4.36
C HIS A 81 7.00 -2.48 3.68
N ASN A 82 6.46 -1.43 3.06
CA ASN A 82 7.23 -0.37 2.43
C ASN A 82 6.75 1.00 2.93
N HIS A 83 7.63 2.00 2.89
CA HIS A 83 7.26 3.40 3.06
C HIS A 83 7.35 4.10 1.71
N LEU A 84 6.25 4.70 1.28
CA LEU A 84 6.22 5.62 0.14
C LEU A 84 6.49 7.04 0.64
N ILE A 85 7.54 7.66 0.12
CA ILE A 85 7.90 9.05 0.41
C ILE A 85 7.71 9.83 -0.89
N ILE A 86 6.86 10.85 -0.85
CA ILE A 86 6.59 11.74 -1.99
C ILE A 86 7.23 13.09 -1.66
N ASP A 87 8.14 13.57 -2.50
CA ASP A 87 8.83 14.84 -2.29
C ASP A 87 7.95 16.04 -2.67
N LYS A 88 6.91 16.27 -1.87
CA LYS A 88 5.95 17.35 -2.06
C LYS A 88 5.53 17.97 -0.73
N PRO A 89 6.07 19.15 -0.37
CA PRO A 89 5.60 19.89 0.80
C PRO A 89 4.11 20.26 0.68
N MET A 90 3.37 20.11 1.77
CA MET A 90 1.96 20.49 1.86
C MET A 90 1.62 20.95 3.29
N THR A 91 0.56 21.74 3.44
CA THR A 91 0.04 22.10 4.76
C THR A 91 -0.44 20.86 5.49
N TRP A 92 -0.45 20.91 6.83
CA TRP A 92 -0.94 19.81 7.63
C TRP A 92 -2.38 19.45 7.26
N GLU A 93 -3.29 20.41 7.07
CA GLU A 93 -4.69 20.10 6.74
C GLU A 93 -4.83 19.32 5.42
N LYS A 94 -4.03 19.68 4.40
CA LYS A 94 -4.02 18.94 3.12
C LYS A 94 -3.47 17.53 3.32
N TYR A 95 -2.45 17.38 4.16
CA TYR A 95 -1.87 16.06 4.43
C TYR A 95 -2.83 15.17 5.21
N GLN A 96 -3.59 15.71 6.16
CA GLN A 96 -4.61 14.96 6.89
C GLN A 96 -5.67 14.39 5.96
N ARG A 97 -6.14 15.19 4.98
CA ARG A 97 -7.09 14.71 3.96
C ARG A 97 -6.54 13.59 3.10
N LEU A 98 -5.23 13.62 2.79
CA LEU A 98 -4.57 12.53 2.08
C LEU A 98 -4.51 11.27 2.97
N LEU A 99 -4.17 11.40 4.25
CA LEU A 99 -4.16 10.28 5.19
C LEU A 99 -5.55 9.66 5.37
N ASP A 100 -6.59 10.48 5.39
CA ASP A 100 -7.98 10.01 5.44
C ASP A 100 -8.32 9.17 4.22
N ALA A 101 -8.06 9.69 3.02
CA ALA A 101 -8.31 8.96 1.78
C ALA A 101 -7.52 7.64 1.70
N LEU A 102 -6.26 7.62 2.14
CA LEU A 102 -5.46 6.40 2.15
C LEU A 102 -5.95 5.38 3.18
N ALA A 103 -6.40 5.84 4.35
CA ALA A 103 -6.94 4.96 5.39
C ALA A 103 -8.30 4.38 4.99
N ASP A 104 -9.17 5.21 4.42
CA ASP A 104 -10.49 4.80 3.94
C ASP A 104 -10.39 3.77 2.82
N CYS A 105 -9.41 3.91 1.92
CA CYS A 105 -9.10 2.93 0.87
C CYS A 105 -8.32 1.71 1.37
N GLY A 106 -7.96 1.64 2.65
CA GLY A 106 -7.18 0.53 3.23
C GLY A 106 -5.72 0.47 2.76
N VAL A 107 -5.17 1.54 2.18
CA VAL A 107 -3.76 1.61 1.77
C VAL A 107 -2.85 1.78 3.00
N ILE A 108 -3.35 2.44 4.04
CA ILE A 108 -2.71 2.51 5.36
C ILE A 108 -3.70 2.10 6.44
N GLU A 109 -3.19 1.66 7.59
CA GLU A 109 -4.03 1.28 8.72
C GLU A 109 -4.65 2.52 9.40
N SER A 110 -5.91 2.41 9.83
CA SER A 110 -6.60 3.47 10.58
C SER A 110 -5.89 3.83 11.89
N GLY A 111 -5.26 2.84 12.54
CA GLY A 111 -4.43 3.06 13.73
C GLY A 111 -3.22 3.95 13.46
N TYR A 112 -2.54 3.76 12.33
CA TYR A 112 -1.42 4.61 11.90
C TYR A 112 -1.90 6.04 11.66
N ARG A 113 -2.98 6.22 10.88
CA ARG A 113 -3.60 7.52 10.64
C ARG A 113 -3.93 8.23 11.95
N ASN A 114 -4.65 7.57 12.85
CA ASN A 114 -5.06 8.18 14.13
C ASN A 114 -3.87 8.59 15.00
N ALA A 115 -2.85 7.73 15.09
CA ALA A 115 -1.64 8.05 15.83
C ALA A 115 -0.86 9.23 15.21
N SER A 116 -0.84 9.36 13.89
CA SER A 116 -0.23 10.51 13.20
C SER A 116 -0.99 11.81 13.42
N ILE A 117 -2.32 11.74 13.40
CA ILE A 117 -3.18 12.90 13.62
C ILE A 117 -3.04 13.44 15.04
N ALA A 118 -3.11 12.56 16.04
CA ALA A 118 -2.92 12.93 17.44
C ALA A 118 -1.53 13.55 17.70
N ARG A 119 -0.53 13.17 16.92
CA ARG A 119 0.85 13.67 17.04
C ARG A 119 1.13 14.96 16.26
N GLY A 120 0.31 15.26 15.25
CA GLY A 120 0.52 16.39 14.33
C GLY A 120 1.53 16.12 13.20
N TYR A 121 1.98 14.87 13.01
CA TYR A 121 2.86 14.48 11.90
C TYR A 121 2.89 12.95 11.72
N THR A 122 3.25 12.49 10.52
CA THR A 122 3.56 11.08 10.25
C THR A 122 5.02 10.78 10.59
N ALA A 123 5.27 9.56 11.06
CA ALA A 123 6.63 9.09 11.28
C ALA A 123 6.71 7.62 10.90
N VAL A 124 7.76 7.26 10.19
CA VAL A 124 8.11 5.88 9.84
C VAL A 124 9.50 5.57 10.36
N ARG A 125 9.82 4.30 10.53
CA ARG A 125 11.16 3.89 10.95
C ARG A 125 12.12 4.02 9.79
N LEU A 126 13.34 4.44 10.09
CA LEU A 126 14.42 4.40 9.11
C LEU A 126 14.74 2.94 8.76
N PRO A 127 15.16 2.65 7.51
CA PRO A 127 15.38 1.28 7.04
C PRO A 127 16.30 0.43 7.93
N TRP A 128 17.26 1.06 8.60
CA TRP A 128 18.23 0.39 9.48
C TRP A 128 17.79 0.25 10.95
N VAL A 129 16.62 0.78 11.34
CA VAL A 129 16.15 0.74 12.74
C VAL A 129 15.21 -0.44 12.95
N LYS A 130 15.75 -1.53 13.51
CA LYS A 130 14.99 -2.76 13.82
C LYS A 130 14.04 -2.57 15.01
N LYS A 131 12.92 -3.31 15.01
CA LYS A 131 12.06 -3.43 16.20
C LYS A 131 12.81 -4.22 17.27
N LYS A 132 13.04 -3.62 18.43
CA LYS A 132 13.43 -4.40 19.61
C LYS A 132 12.29 -5.39 19.90
N HIS A 133 12.59 -6.68 19.94
CA HIS A 133 11.67 -7.65 20.50
C HIS A 133 11.42 -7.23 21.95
N GLN A 134 10.17 -6.97 22.31
CA GLN A 134 9.86 -6.92 23.74
C GLN A 134 10.08 -8.33 24.28
N PRO A 135 10.75 -8.49 25.44
CA PRO A 135 10.79 -9.78 26.09
C PRO A 135 9.35 -10.27 26.28
N GLU A 136 9.12 -11.57 26.09
CA GLU A 136 7.80 -12.14 26.35
C GLU A 136 7.32 -11.72 27.74
N PRO A 137 6.01 -11.44 27.92
CA PRO A 137 5.48 -11.15 29.25
C PRO A 137 5.91 -12.29 30.17
N VAL A 138 6.70 -11.96 31.19
CA VAL A 138 7.07 -12.92 32.22
C VAL A 138 5.75 -13.51 32.72
N PRO A 139 5.53 -14.83 32.67
CA PRO A 139 4.31 -15.41 33.19
C PRO A 139 4.16 -14.89 34.62
N MET A 140 3.05 -14.22 34.92
CA MET A 140 2.73 -13.83 36.28
C MET A 140 2.71 -15.13 37.07
N THR A 141 3.78 -15.40 37.82
CA THR A 141 3.75 -16.44 38.83
C THR A 141 2.62 -16.02 39.76
N PRO A 142 1.59 -16.87 39.99
CA PRO A 142 0.57 -16.55 40.97
C PRO A 142 1.31 -16.20 42.26
N ASP A 143 1.07 -14.99 42.75
CA ASP A 143 1.71 -14.46 43.94
C ASP A 143 1.76 -15.57 44.99
N THR A 144 2.96 -15.83 45.50
CA THR A 144 3.13 -16.56 46.74
C THR A 144 2.23 -15.88 47.76
N VAL A 145 1.11 -16.54 48.07
CA VAL A 145 0.22 -16.13 49.15
C VAL A 145 1.09 -16.09 50.39
N ASP A 146 1.41 -14.88 50.82
CA ASP A 146 2.09 -14.60 52.07
C ASP A 146 1.09 -14.94 53.17
N THR A 147 1.06 -16.22 53.57
CA THR A 147 0.34 -16.65 54.76
C THR A 147 1.16 -16.21 55.95
N ASP A 148 1.02 -14.93 56.32
CA ASP A 148 1.51 -14.41 57.58
C ASP A 148 0.59 -14.92 58.71
N PRO A 149 1.02 -15.86 59.57
CA PRO A 149 0.16 -16.47 60.56
C PRO A 149 0.42 -15.87 61.95
N GLU A 150 0.57 -14.55 62.09
CA GLU A 150 0.59 -13.91 63.42
C GLU A 150 -0.29 -12.66 63.48
N SER A 151 -1.59 -12.89 63.65
CA SER A 151 -2.49 -11.89 64.24
C SER A 151 -3.54 -12.56 65.13
N PHE A 152 -3.14 -12.97 66.34
CA PHE A 152 -3.99 -13.01 67.55
C PHE A 152 -3.12 -12.90 68.80
#